data_AF-A0A9P6IS80-F1
#
_entry.id   AF-A0A9P6IS80-F1
#
_cell.length_a   1.000
_cell.length_b   1.000
_cell.length_c   1.000
_cell.angle_alpha   90.00
_cell.angle_beta   90.00
_cell.angle_gamma   90.00
#
_symmetry.space_group_name_H-M   'P 1'
#
loop_
_entity.id
_entity.type
_entity.pdbx_description
1 polymer ?
#
loop_
_entity_poly.entity_id
_entity_poly.type
_entity_poly.pdbx_seq_one_letter_code
_entity_poly.pdbx_strand_id
1 'polypeptide(L)'
;MGHLQELKDELAVITKLTTENKELTTEVKELTSKTFKLMIENKELVIQMAKQQEEMKQQQIQALKQQEEMKQLQIQALKQLSLLQNRVQAVMTQTYELHEYPIPRLFVVLPHGDSSWNIKNRFSNDFRLYFLCECGEHTKSTNSKIPHHIHLAKHEGYDITRPTDFFKQYGPYVLTILKMLKFGISVAGTVVPAVSLLTSSDTINQASSSLRQLASNIDRGMDQVIGCIEKASVDEGETVDGIKDMVENNEALEGADLRKLDTFLKNKDENKVLGNLYRTVTTEGHVKWVCIDHYRENYQAKAAKAFRDTVDVLGGSFDENVGRVEVNIRSKVQADQLYLTLEKAKSVYELDIIFCWDATYSDFKRLRDTLCTTNIGVLGLDLFLCEPQGVSTDILNRGRRYDPIFDIMRHPSIRSFEIVNTPPDLFQRSSLLSRNDDFSHLRHLGIPGYRLKIEDEIPSLKCLIANAPNLTSLGLVSTCESLLAVYNAVVGYQTYPIDFFQYGGENFLRIPPPRDSAQSKISFQNLEQLFK
;
A
#
# COMPACT_ATOMS: atom_id res chain seq x y z
N MET A 1 -10.13 128.80 -48.72
CA MET A 1 -9.17 128.36 -47.69
C MET A 1 -9.75 127.34 -46.71
N GLY A 2 -11.02 127.42 -46.28
CA GLY A 2 -11.64 126.43 -45.37
C GLY A 2 -11.68 124.99 -45.90
N HIS A 3 -12.05 124.78 -47.17
CA HIS A 3 -12.11 123.46 -47.79
C HIS A 3 -10.76 122.70 -47.86
N LEU A 4 -9.63 123.42 -47.87
CA LEU A 4 -8.29 122.81 -47.92
C LEU A 4 -7.84 122.31 -46.54
N GLN A 5 -8.36 122.90 -45.46
CA GLN A 5 -8.07 122.46 -44.09
C GLN A 5 -8.90 121.23 -43.74
N GLU A 6 -10.17 121.21 -44.15
CA GLU A 6 -11.07 120.06 -44.02
C GLU A 6 -10.52 118.82 -44.73
N LEU A 7 -10.02 118.97 -45.97
CA LEU A 7 -9.33 117.90 -46.69
C LEU A 7 -8.05 117.41 -46.00
N LYS A 8 -7.33 118.28 -45.26
CA LYS A 8 -6.14 117.87 -44.49
C LYS A 8 -6.51 117.10 -43.23
N ASP A 9 -7.58 117.51 -42.56
CA ASP A 9 -8.08 116.83 -41.36
C ASP A 9 -8.68 115.46 -41.73
N GLU A 10 -9.42 115.38 -42.84
CA GLU A 10 -9.87 114.10 -43.42
C GLU A 10 -8.71 113.20 -43.84
N LEU A 11 -7.68 113.75 -44.49
CA LEU A 11 -6.48 112.99 -44.86
C LEU A 11 -5.73 112.48 -43.62
N ALA A 12 -5.68 113.26 -42.54
CA ALA A 12 -5.06 112.85 -41.28
C ALA A 12 -5.83 111.70 -40.61
N VAL A 13 -7.17 111.75 -40.63
CA VAL A 13 -8.05 110.67 -40.14
C VAL A 13 -7.89 109.41 -40.99
N ILE A 14 -7.87 109.53 -42.31
CA ILE A 14 -7.64 108.39 -43.22
C ILE A 14 -6.25 107.77 -42.93
N THR A 15 -5.22 108.59 -42.77
CA THR A 15 -3.85 108.10 -42.49
C THR A 15 -3.77 107.36 -41.15
N LYS A 16 -4.44 107.88 -40.12
CA LYS A 16 -4.55 107.23 -38.80
C LYS A 16 -5.28 105.89 -38.89
N LEU A 17 -6.45 105.86 -39.53
CA LEU A 17 -7.23 104.63 -39.74
C LEU A 17 -6.47 103.60 -40.59
N THR A 18 -5.65 104.06 -41.54
CA THR A 18 -4.81 103.16 -42.36
C THR A 18 -3.70 102.53 -41.53
N THR A 19 -3.14 103.28 -40.57
CA THR A 19 -2.11 102.80 -39.63
C THR A 19 -2.71 101.81 -38.64
N GLU A 20 -3.86 102.12 -38.04
CA GLU A 20 -4.60 101.24 -37.14
C GLU A 20 -5.06 99.95 -37.84
N ASN A 21 -5.56 100.04 -39.08
CA ASN A 21 -5.88 98.85 -39.87
C ASN A 21 -4.65 97.99 -40.15
N LYS A 22 -3.49 98.61 -40.41
CA LYS A 22 -2.24 97.86 -40.59
C LYS A 22 -1.85 97.14 -39.29
N GLU A 23 -1.91 97.82 -38.14
CA GLU A 23 -1.62 97.21 -36.83
C GLU A 23 -2.57 96.04 -36.53
N LEU A 24 -3.88 96.24 -36.69
CA LEU A 24 -4.89 95.18 -36.53
C LEU A 24 -4.66 94.01 -37.49
N THR A 25 -4.31 94.30 -38.76
CA THR A 25 -4.00 93.24 -39.73
C THR A 25 -2.76 92.44 -39.31
N THR A 26 -1.80 93.09 -38.63
CA THR A 26 -0.58 92.45 -38.15
C THR A 26 -0.87 91.59 -36.92
N GLU A 27 -1.67 92.09 -35.97
CA GLU A 27 -2.11 91.35 -34.80
C GLU A 27 -2.97 90.14 -35.16
N VAL A 28 -3.91 90.29 -36.11
CA VAL A 28 -4.73 89.18 -36.62
C VAL A 28 -3.85 88.09 -37.24
N LYS A 29 -2.79 88.45 -37.98
CA LYS A 29 -1.82 87.50 -38.53
C LYS A 29 -1.03 86.77 -37.46
N GLU A 30 -0.61 87.48 -36.41
CA GLU A 30 0.09 86.88 -35.28
C GLU A 30 -0.81 85.90 -34.51
N LEU A 31 -2.04 86.30 -34.20
CA LEU A 31 -3.04 85.46 -33.55
C LEU A 31 -3.42 84.24 -34.39
N THR A 32 -3.60 84.39 -35.70
CA THR A 32 -3.84 83.24 -36.59
C THR A 32 -2.63 82.30 -36.63
N SER A 33 -1.40 82.82 -36.66
CA SER A 33 -0.19 82.00 -36.58
C SER A 33 -0.11 81.22 -35.25
N LYS A 34 -0.38 81.89 -34.12
CA LYS A 34 -0.42 81.27 -32.80
C LYS A 34 -1.51 80.21 -32.69
N THR A 35 -2.70 80.49 -33.22
CA THR A 35 -3.83 79.55 -33.22
C THR A 35 -3.51 78.31 -34.06
N PHE A 36 -2.86 78.50 -35.22
CA PHE A 36 -2.43 77.40 -36.07
C PHE A 36 -1.38 76.52 -35.39
N LYS A 37 -0.40 77.13 -34.70
CA LYS A 37 0.60 76.41 -33.91
C LYS A 37 -0.03 75.56 -32.80
N LEU A 38 -0.94 76.13 -32.02
CA LEU A 38 -1.68 75.39 -30.98
C LEU A 38 -2.53 74.26 -31.55
N MET A 39 -3.12 74.45 -32.74
CA MET A 39 -3.90 73.40 -33.41
C MET A 39 -3.02 72.21 -33.81
N ILE A 40 -1.77 72.44 -34.23
CA ILE A 40 -0.80 71.37 -34.52
C ILE A 40 -0.43 70.64 -33.23
N GLU A 41 -0.05 71.37 -32.17
CA GLU A 41 0.32 70.78 -30.88
C GLU A 41 -0.83 69.94 -30.29
N ASN A 42 -2.08 70.42 -30.38
CA ASN A 42 -3.25 69.65 -29.95
C ASN A 42 -3.46 68.37 -30.78
N LYS A 43 -3.25 68.43 -32.11
CA LYS A 43 -3.34 67.24 -32.96
C LYS A 43 -2.27 66.22 -32.59
N GLU A 44 -1.04 66.66 -32.35
CA GLU A 44 0.06 65.80 -31.91
C GLU A 44 -0.26 65.13 -30.56
N LEU A 45 -0.80 65.90 -29.60
CA LEU A 45 -1.20 65.37 -28.30
C LEU A 45 -2.31 64.31 -28.42
N VAL A 46 -3.33 64.55 -29.25
CA VAL A 46 -4.39 63.56 -29.51
C VAL A 46 -3.85 62.28 -30.14
N ILE A 47 -2.89 62.39 -31.06
CA ILE A 47 -2.22 61.24 -31.67
C ILE A 47 -1.42 60.47 -30.60
N GLN A 48 -0.69 61.17 -29.73
CA GLN A 48 0.07 60.55 -28.65
C GLN A 48 -0.84 59.83 -27.64
N MET A 49 -1.96 60.45 -27.25
CA MET A 49 -2.95 59.83 -26.37
C MET A 49 -3.58 58.58 -27.00
N ALA A 50 -3.93 58.64 -28.30
CA ALA A 50 -4.46 57.49 -29.01
C ALA A 50 -3.45 56.33 -29.05
N LYS A 51 -2.16 56.64 -29.26
CA LYS A 51 -1.08 55.65 -29.21
C LYS A 51 -0.94 55.01 -27.82
N GLN A 52 -0.95 55.82 -26.75
CA GLN A 52 -0.89 55.31 -25.37
C GLN A 52 -2.11 54.45 -25.01
N GLN A 53 -3.30 54.84 -25.47
CA GLN A 53 -4.51 54.06 -25.24
C GLN A 53 -4.46 52.69 -25.94
N GLU A 54 -3.88 52.63 -27.14
CA GLU A 54 -3.68 51.38 -27.86
C GLU A 54 -2.64 50.48 -27.17
N GLU A 55 -1.50 51.04 -26.73
CA GLU A 55 -0.49 50.32 -25.97
C GLU A 55 -1.08 49.74 -24.66
N MET A 56 -1.90 50.51 -23.94
CA MET A 56 -2.57 50.05 -22.73
C MET A 56 -3.55 48.91 -23.00
N LYS A 57 -4.33 48.98 -24.09
CA LYS A 57 -5.22 47.88 -24.51
C LYS A 57 -4.43 46.61 -24.82
N GLN A 58 -3.31 46.73 -25.53
CA GLN A 58 -2.45 45.59 -25.84
C GLN A 58 -1.88 44.94 -24.57
N GLN A 59 -1.43 45.75 -23.61
CA GLN A 59 -0.98 45.25 -22.31
C GLN A 59 -2.10 44.55 -21.54
N GLN A 60 -3.33 45.09 -21.57
CA GLN A 60 -4.48 44.47 -20.91
C GLN A 60 -4.84 43.11 -21.54
N ILE A 61 -4.81 43.01 -22.87
CA ILE A 61 -5.03 41.75 -23.59
C ILE A 61 -3.94 40.73 -23.23
N GLN A 62 -2.67 41.14 -23.18
CA GLN A 62 -1.56 40.28 -22.81
C GLN A 62 -1.69 39.77 -21.36
N ALA A 63 -2.06 40.65 -20.42
CA ALA A 63 -2.28 40.28 -19.04
C ALA A 63 -3.44 39.27 -18.88
N LEU A 64 -4.55 39.48 -19.58
CA LEU A 64 -5.68 38.53 -19.59
C LEU A 64 -5.27 37.16 -20.16
N LYS A 65 -4.47 37.16 -21.23
CA LYS A 65 -3.94 35.91 -21.81
C LYS A 65 -3.07 35.15 -20.81
N GLN A 66 -2.13 35.84 -20.15
CA GLN A 66 -1.28 35.25 -19.12
C GLN A 66 -2.09 34.74 -17.91
N GLN A 67 -3.15 35.45 -17.53
CA GLN A 67 -4.05 35.03 -16.45
C GLN A 67 -4.79 33.73 -16.80
N GLU A 68 -5.31 33.61 -18.03
CA GLU A 68 -5.99 32.38 -18.46
C GLU A 68 -5.02 31.20 -18.56
N GLU A 69 -3.81 31.40 -19.09
CA GLU A 69 -2.76 30.36 -19.12
C GLU A 69 -2.41 29.87 -17.70
N MET A 70 -2.25 30.79 -16.76
CA MET A 70 -1.99 30.45 -15.35
C MET A 70 -3.15 29.68 -14.72
N LYS A 71 -4.40 30.06 -15.01
CA LYS A 71 -5.59 29.36 -14.52
C LYS A 71 -5.67 27.93 -15.07
N GLN A 72 -5.37 27.73 -16.35
CA GLN A 72 -5.34 26.40 -16.95
C GLN A 72 -4.25 25.52 -16.30
N LEU A 73 -3.07 26.08 -16.05
CA LEU A 73 -2.00 25.39 -15.35
C LEU A 73 -2.40 24.99 -13.92
N GLN A 74 -3.10 25.87 -13.18
CA GLN A 74 -3.62 25.56 -11.85
C GLN A 74 -4.67 24.44 -11.88
N ILE A 75 -5.61 24.47 -12.84
CA ILE A 75 -6.62 23.41 -13.00
C ILE A 75 -5.95 22.08 -13.31
N GLN A 76 -4.95 22.07 -14.19
CA GLN A 76 -4.19 20.86 -14.52
C GLN A 76 -3.45 20.31 -13.30
N ALA A 77 -2.79 21.17 -12.52
CA ALA A 77 -2.11 20.77 -11.29
C ALA A 77 -3.08 20.17 -10.25
N LEU A 78 -4.25 20.79 -10.05
CA LEU A 78 -5.28 20.27 -9.14
C LEU A 78 -5.82 18.91 -9.59
N LYS A 79 -6.05 18.72 -10.90
CA LYS A 79 -6.46 17.43 -11.45
C LYS A 79 -5.43 16.34 -11.17
N GLN A 80 -4.14 16.63 -11.41
CA GLN A 80 -3.04 15.71 -11.14
C GLN A 80 -2.94 15.35 -9.65
N LEU A 81 -3.13 16.32 -8.75
CA LEU A 81 -3.15 16.07 -7.30
C LEU A 81 -4.32 15.18 -6.89
N SER A 82 -5.53 15.40 -7.44
CA SER A 82 -6.69 14.56 -7.11
C SER A 82 -6.50 13.11 -7.57
N LEU A 83 -5.92 12.92 -8.75
CA LEU A 83 -5.60 11.60 -9.28
C LEU A 83 -4.56 10.89 -8.40
N LEU A 84 -3.52 11.61 -7.99
CA LEU A 84 -2.51 11.09 -7.08
C LEU A 84 -3.12 10.72 -5.71
N GLN A 85 -3.99 11.56 -5.17
CA GLN A 85 -4.71 11.28 -3.92
C GLN A 85 -5.54 10.01 -4.01
N ASN A 86 -6.30 9.82 -5.09
CA ASN A 86 -7.12 8.62 -5.30
C ASN A 86 -6.26 7.34 -5.37
N ARG A 87 -5.10 7.42 -6.02
CA ARG A 87 -4.16 6.29 -6.11
C ARG A 87 -3.54 5.95 -4.77
N VAL A 88 -3.11 6.98 -4.04
CA VAL A 88 -2.58 6.78 -2.69
C VAL A 88 -3.65 6.23 -1.77
N GLN A 89 -4.90 6.69 -1.88
CA GLN A 89 -6.03 6.10 -1.17
C GLN A 89 -6.13 4.60 -1.48
N ALA A 90 -6.15 4.20 -2.75
CA ALA A 90 -6.21 2.80 -3.13
C ALA A 90 -5.05 1.97 -2.52
N VAL A 91 -3.82 2.49 -2.56
CA VAL A 91 -2.65 1.85 -1.95
C VAL A 91 -2.79 1.75 -0.43
N MET A 92 -3.24 2.80 0.24
CA MET A 92 -3.28 2.84 1.70
C MET A 92 -4.43 2.01 2.27
N THR A 93 -5.57 1.95 1.58
CA THR A 93 -6.75 1.18 2.00
C THR A 93 -6.78 -0.26 1.54
N GLN A 94 -5.81 -0.71 0.75
CA GLN A 94 -5.64 -2.14 0.51
C GLN A 94 -5.47 -2.86 1.85
N THR A 95 -6.40 -3.77 2.14
CA THR A 95 -6.41 -4.63 3.32
C THR A 95 -6.17 -6.06 2.85
N TYR A 96 -5.02 -6.64 3.22
CA TYR A 96 -4.71 -8.04 2.93
C TYR A 96 -4.96 -8.91 4.16
N GLU A 97 -5.27 -10.19 3.92
CA GLU A 97 -5.39 -11.18 4.98
C GLU A 97 -4.01 -11.61 5.49
N LEU A 98 -3.96 -12.13 6.72
CA LEU A 98 -2.70 -12.36 7.45
C LEU A 98 -1.71 -13.27 6.71
N HIS A 99 -2.25 -14.29 6.03
CA HIS A 99 -1.49 -15.31 5.32
C HIS A 99 -1.07 -14.88 3.90
N GLU A 100 -1.74 -13.87 3.33
CA GLU A 100 -1.43 -13.39 1.98
C GLU A 100 -0.24 -12.43 1.97
N TYR A 101 0.19 -12.00 3.15
CA TYR A 101 1.01 -10.81 3.33
C TYR A 101 2.27 -11.08 4.18
N PRO A 102 3.16 -11.99 3.75
CA PRO A 102 4.39 -12.32 4.47
C PRO A 102 5.47 -11.25 4.33
N ILE A 103 5.27 -10.23 3.47
CA ILE A 103 6.26 -9.19 3.23
C ILE A 103 5.68 -7.77 3.33
N PRO A 104 6.48 -6.75 3.68
CA PRO A 104 6.06 -5.35 3.61
C PRO A 104 5.72 -4.92 2.18
N ARG A 105 4.58 -4.24 1.96
CA ARG A 105 4.24 -3.68 0.64
C ARG A 105 4.81 -2.30 0.41
N LEU A 106 4.91 -1.47 1.45
CA LEU A 106 5.30 -0.08 1.25
C LEU A 106 6.81 -0.02 1.07
N PHE A 107 7.24 0.31 -0.14
CA PHE A 107 8.64 0.49 -0.46
C PHE A 107 8.84 1.62 -1.47
N VAL A 108 10.06 2.17 -1.46
CA VAL A 108 10.58 3.08 -2.47
C VAL A 108 11.79 2.48 -3.13
N VAL A 109 12.11 2.97 -4.32
CA VAL A 109 13.37 2.67 -4.99
C VAL A 109 14.14 3.97 -5.15
N LEU A 110 15.40 3.95 -4.73
CA LEU A 110 16.30 5.10 -4.81
C LEU A 110 17.62 4.67 -5.48
N PRO A 111 18.31 5.59 -6.17
CA PRO A 111 19.65 5.33 -6.70
C PRO A 111 20.62 4.88 -5.61
N HIS A 112 21.54 3.98 -5.94
CA HIS A 112 22.61 3.54 -5.06
C HIS A 112 23.95 4.14 -5.47
N GLY A 113 24.59 4.83 -4.52
CA GLY A 113 25.92 5.44 -4.68
C GLY A 113 25.91 6.84 -5.28
N ASP A 114 27.08 7.49 -5.23
CA ASP A 114 27.34 8.80 -5.85
C ASP A 114 27.90 8.66 -7.27
N SER A 115 27.79 7.48 -7.88
CA SER A 115 28.26 7.27 -9.26
C SER A 115 27.54 8.24 -10.19
N SER A 116 28.29 8.77 -11.16
CA SER A 116 27.78 9.74 -12.11
C SER A 116 26.57 9.15 -12.85
N TRP A 117 25.38 9.62 -12.48
CA TRP A 117 24.11 9.15 -13.00
C TRP A 117 24.11 9.08 -14.52
N ASN A 118 23.96 7.87 -15.08
CA ASN A 118 23.98 7.69 -16.53
C ASN A 118 22.63 8.09 -17.14
N ILE A 119 22.55 9.32 -17.66
CA ILE A 119 21.34 9.86 -18.28
C ILE A 119 20.95 9.09 -19.56
N LYS A 120 21.94 8.54 -20.28
CA LYS A 120 21.71 7.83 -21.55
C LYS A 120 21.14 6.42 -21.31
N ASN A 121 21.63 5.75 -20.28
CA ASN A 121 21.15 4.42 -19.90
C ASN A 121 20.68 4.42 -18.44
N ARG A 122 19.47 4.96 -18.25
CA ARG A 122 18.89 5.27 -16.94
C ARG A 122 18.76 4.03 -16.04
N PHE A 123 18.49 2.87 -16.63
CA PHE A 123 18.34 1.59 -15.90
C PHE A 123 19.65 0.81 -15.76
N SER A 124 20.78 1.34 -16.24
CA SER A 124 22.11 0.80 -15.92
C SER A 124 22.70 1.38 -14.64
N ASN A 125 22.02 2.31 -13.98
CA ASN A 125 22.41 2.75 -12.65
C ASN A 125 22.05 1.66 -11.63
N ASP A 126 22.79 1.62 -10.52
CA ASP A 126 22.45 0.76 -9.40
C ASP A 126 21.27 1.34 -8.63
N PHE A 127 20.29 0.51 -8.30
CA PHE A 127 19.12 0.90 -7.53
C PHE A 127 18.99 0.04 -6.29
N ARG A 128 18.51 0.64 -5.21
CA ARG A 128 18.13 -0.05 -3.99
C ARG A 128 16.68 0.18 -3.64
N LEU A 129 16.01 -0.90 -3.21
CA LEU A 129 14.69 -0.87 -2.61
C LEU A 129 14.81 -0.62 -1.10
N TYR A 130 14.02 0.32 -0.59
CA TYR A 130 13.91 0.62 0.84
C TYR A 130 12.45 0.47 1.27
N PHE A 131 12.21 -0.29 2.33
CA PHE A 131 10.89 -0.45 2.91
C PHE A 131 10.53 0.74 3.81
N LEU A 132 9.23 1.01 3.89
CA LEU A 132 8.63 2.05 4.71
C LEU A 132 7.89 1.42 5.89
N CYS A 133 8.02 2.05 7.06
CA CYS A 133 7.22 1.74 8.22
C CYS A 133 5.78 2.28 8.04
N GLU A 134 4.79 1.40 8.11
CA GLU A 134 3.35 1.72 8.01
C GLU A 134 2.75 2.24 9.33
N CYS A 135 3.52 2.90 10.20
CA CYS A 135 2.98 3.45 11.44
C CYS A 135 2.08 4.67 11.16
N GLY A 136 1.10 4.87 12.03
CA GLY A 136 0.12 5.95 11.97
C GLY A 136 -0.70 6.02 13.25
N GLU A 137 -1.86 6.68 13.22
CA GLU A 137 -2.69 6.83 14.41
C GLU A 137 -3.10 5.46 15.01
N HIS A 138 -3.28 4.43 14.19
CA HIS A 138 -3.58 3.06 14.63
C HIS A 138 -2.46 2.39 15.44
N THR A 139 -1.24 2.93 15.40
CA THR A 139 -0.11 2.48 16.22
C THR A 139 0.18 3.41 17.39
N LYS A 140 -0.60 4.48 17.58
CA LYS A 140 -0.25 5.50 18.55
C LYS A 140 -0.81 5.16 19.91
N SER A 141 0.07 4.95 20.87
CA SER A 141 -0.31 4.87 22.28
C SER A 141 -0.61 6.27 22.83
N THR A 142 -1.46 6.34 23.86
CA THR A 142 -1.89 7.61 24.49
C THR A 142 -0.73 8.46 25.02
N ASN A 143 0.43 7.83 25.30
CA ASN A 143 1.62 8.48 25.83
C ASN A 143 2.82 8.39 24.88
N SER A 144 2.58 8.12 23.59
CA SER A 144 3.66 8.02 22.62
C SER A 144 4.44 9.33 22.51
N LYS A 145 5.77 9.19 22.47
CA LYS A 145 6.69 10.31 22.21
C LYS A 145 7.28 10.23 20.81
N ILE A 146 7.08 9.11 20.12
CA ILE A 146 7.64 8.87 18.80
C ILE A 146 6.64 9.34 17.75
N PRO A 147 7.06 10.08 16.72
CA PRO A 147 6.16 10.46 15.63
C PRO A 147 5.55 9.23 14.95
N HIS A 148 4.22 9.18 14.81
CA HIS A 148 3.50 8.09 14.12
C HIS A 148 3.07 8.53 12.72
N HIS A 149 4.00 8.49 11.78
CA HIS A 149 3.76 8.74 10.37
C HIS A 149 4.63 7.83 9.51
N ILE A 150 4.24 7.59 8.25
CA ILE A 150 5.00 6.70 7.36
C ILE A 150 6.41 7.25 7.15
N HIS A 151 7.44 6.43 7.38
CA HIS A 151 8.85 6.82 7.25
C HIS A 151 9.72 5.65 6.78
N LEU A 152 10.95 5.93 6.36
CA LEU A 152 11.90 4.89 5.96
C LEU A 152 12.31 4.01 7.15
N ALA A 153 12.21 2.70 6.98
CA ALA A 153 12.69 1.76 7.98
C ALA A 153 14.24 1.79 8.05
N LYS A 154 14.80 1.50 9.23
CA LYS A 154 16.25 1.55 9.47
C LYS A 154 16.94 0.29 8.92
N HIS A 155 17.17 0.22 7.61
CA HIS A 155 17.92 -0.86 6.96
C HIS A 155 18.78 -0.35 5.78
N GLU A 156 19.69 -1.19 5.26
CA GLU A 156 20.67 -0.79 4.22
C GLU A 156 20.10 -0.67 2.80
N GLY A 157 18.86 -1.09 2.60
CA GLY A 157 18.25 -1.27 1.28
C GLY A 157 18.66 -2.57 0.60
N TYR A 158 17.85 -3.01 -0.36
CA TYR A 158 18.04 -4.23 -1.14
C TYR A 158 18.46 -3.89 -2.57
N ASP A 159 19.61 -4.41 -3.02
CA ASP A 159 20.07 -4.20 -4.40
C ASP A 159 19.09 -4.83 -5.39
N ILE A 160 18.69 -4.07 -6.43
CA ILE A 160 17.81 -4.55 -7.49
C ILE A 160 18.66 -5.12 -8.63
N THR A 161 18.57 -6.43 -8.85
CA THR A 161 19.44 -7.15 -9.81
C THR A 161 19.07 -6.93 -11.28
N ARG A 162 17.80 -6.64 -11.56
CA ARG A 162 17.26 -6.43 -12.91
C ARG A 162 16.41 -5.15 -12.95
N PRO A 163 17.00 -3.95 -12.89
CA PRO A 163 16.25 -2.70 -12.79
C PRO A 163 15.22 -2.51 -13.91
N THR A 164 15.56 -2.84 -15.15
CA THR A 164 14.63 -2.71 -16.29
C THR A 164 13.36 -3.54 -16.10
N ASP A 165 13.50 -4.83 -15.82
CA ASP A 165 12.35 -5.74 -15.59
C ASP A 165 11.55 -5.29 -14.36
N PHE A 166 12.25 -4.88 -13.31
CA PHE A 166 11.62 -4.39 -12.08
C PHE A 166 10.78 -3.13 -12.34
N PHE A 167 11.31 -2.12 -13.02
CA PHE A 167 10.56 -0.89 -13.30
C PHE A 167 9.46 -1.10 -14.33
N LYS A 168 9.58 -2.07 -15.23
CA LYS A 168 8.48 -2.48 -16.09
C LYS A 168 7.31 -3.03 -15.27
N GLN A 169 7.58 -3.82 -14.23
CA GLN A 169 6.54 -4.44 -13.41
C GLN A 169 6.02 -3.51 -12.29
N TYR A 170 6.90 -2.87 -11.54
CA TYR A 170 6.57 -2.09 -10.34
C TYR A 170 6.72 -0.57 -10.52
N GLY A 171 7.16 -0.09 -11.68
CA GLY A 171 7.39 1.33 -11.95
C GLY A 171 6.18 2.22 -11.64
N PRO A 172 4.96 1.91 -12.11
CA PRO A 172 3.78 2.70 -11.79
C PRO A 172 3.47 2.79 -10.29
N TYR A 173 3.66 1.68 -9.57
CA TYR A 173 3.52 1.64 -8.11
C TYR A 173 4.58 2.52 -7.43
N VAL A 174 5.86 2.32 -7.77
CA VAL A 174 6.98 3.09 -7.21
C VAL A 174 6.81 4.58 -7.47
N LEU A 175 6.38 4.97 -8.67
CA LEU A 175 6.09 6.35 -9.02
C LEU A 175 5.00 6.95 -8.13
N THR A 176 3.96 6.18 -7.83
CA THR A 176 2.86 6.61 -6.94
C THR A 176 3.37 6.83 -5.51
N ILE A 177 4.15 5.89 -4.95
CA ILE A 177 4.75 6.04 -3.61
C ILE A 177 5.73 7.21 -3.56
N LEU A 178 6.58 7.37 -4.58
CA LEU A 178 7.54 8.48 -4.63
C LEU A 178 6.83 9.84 -4.69
N LYS A 179 5.80 9.98 -5.51
CA LYS A 179 5.00 11.21 -5.57
C LYS A 179 4.26 11.48 -4.26
N MET A 180 3.71 10.43 -3.64
CA MET A 180 3.09 10.51 -2.31
C MET A 180 4.06 11.10 -1.28
N LEU A 181 5.27 10.55 -1.22
CA LEU A 181 6.30 10.99 -0.29
C LEU A 181 6.85 12.37 -0.65
N LYS A 182 7.02 12.69 -1.94
CA LYS A 182 7.54 13.98 -2.38
C LYS A 182 6.60 15.13 -2.01
N PHE A 183 5.31 14.98 -2.29
CA PHE A 183 4.34 16.06 -2.09
C PHE A 183 3.73 16.08 -0.69
N GLY A 184 3.80 14.97 0.04
CA GLY A 184 3.12 14.79 1.32
C GLY A 184 1.60 14.73 1.13
N ILE A 185 0.97 13.63 1.52
CA ILE A 185 -0.46 13.42 1.30
C ILE A 185 -1.10 12.88 2.58
N SER A 186 -2.27 13.41 2.92
CA SER A 186 -3.10 12.89 4.00
C SER A 186 -4.30 12.16 3.42
N VAL A 187 -4.46 10.90 3.79
CA VAL A 187 -5.40 9.94 3.18
C VAL A 187 -5.96 9.04 4.28
N ALA A 188 -7.29 9.03 4.44
CA ALA A 188 -8.00 8.21 5.44
C ALA A 188 -7.39 8.26 6.87
N GLY A 189 -7.04 9.45 7.36
CA GLY A 189 -6.42 9.63 8.68
C GLY A 189 -4.96 9.20 8.77
N THR A 190 -4.36 8.70 7.68
CA THR A 190 -2.93 8.46 7.57
C THR A 190 -2.26 9.68 6.93
N VAL A 191 -1.36 10.32 7.68
CA VAL A 191 -0.56 11.44 7.19
C VAL A 191 0.77 10.90 6.69
N VAL A 192 1.04 11.10 5.40
CA VAL A 192 2.37 10.90 4.81
C VAL A 192 3.00 12.27 4.67
N PRO A 193 3.97 12.63 5.52
CA PRO A 193 4.61 13.93 5.41
C PRO A 193 5.51 13.96 4.16
N ALA A 194 5.72 15.17 3.64
CA ALA A 194 6.66 15.38 2.55
C ALA A 194 8.07 14.93 2.97
N VAL A 195 8.86 14.44 2.03
CA VAL A 195 10.22 13.92 2.27
C VAL A 195 11.15 14.92 2.96
N SER A 196 10.95 16.21 2.71
CA SER A 196 11.66 17.28 3.41
C SER A 196 11.47 17.25 4.93
N LEU A 197 10.39 16.63 5.41
CA LEU A 197 10.09 16.41 6.82
C LEU A 197 10.53 15.02 7.30
N LEU A 198 10.63 14.02 6.41
CA LEU A 198 11.11 12.67 6.74
C LEU A 198 12.59 12.65 7.15
N THR A 199 13.36 13.66 6.73
CA THR A 199 14.79 13.79 7.04
C THR A 199 15.09 14.71 8.23
N SER A 200 14.08 15.10 9.01
CA SER A 200 14.28 16.01 10.14
C SER A 200 14.94 15.31 11.37
N SER A 201 16.27 15.48 11.43
CA SER A 201 17.19 15.54 12.59
C SER A 201 17.30 14.33 13.52
N ASP A 202 16.26 13.91 14.23
CA ASP A 202 16.49 13.14 15.47
C ASP A 202 16.73 11.65 15.20
N THR A 203 16.15 11.12 14.12
CA THR A 203 16.32 9.71 13.71
C THR A 203 17.61 9.49 12.91
N ILE A 204 18.07 10.50 12.16
CA ILE A 204 19.25 10.39 11.27
C ILE A 204 20.56 10.48 12.05
N ASN A 205 20.57 11.16 13.19
CA ASN A 205 21.78 11.25 14.02
C ASN A 205 22.24 9.89 14.56
N GLN A 206 21.34 8.90 14.69
CA GLN A 206 21.67 7.52 15.07
C GLN A 206 21.75 6.55 13.87
N ALA A 207 21.49 7.02 12.65
CA ALA A 207 21.44 6.18 11.47
C ALA A 207 22.83 5.86 10.92
N SER A 208 22.96 4.74 10.21
CA SER A 208 24.19 4.33 9.54
C SER A 208 24.66 5.38 8.53
N SER A 209 25.96 5.36 8.21
CA SER A 209 26.56 6.26 7.19
C SER A 209 25.80 6.23 5.86
N SER A 210 25.31 5.05 5.45
CA SER A 210 24.49 4.84 4.26
C SER A 210 23.18 5.65 4.28
N LEU A 211 22.48 5.70 5.42
CA LEU A 211 21.23 6.45 5.56
C LEU A 211 21.44 7.97 5.62
N ARG A 212 22.59 8.42 6.14
CA ARG A 212 22.95 9.86 6.11
C ARG A 212 23.21 10.35 4.68
N GLN A 213 23.98 9.57 3.91
CA GLN A 213 24.21 9.85 2.49
C GLN A 213 22.91 9.79 1.69
N LEU A 214 22.05 8.82 2.02
CA LEU A 214 20.71 8.75 1.46
C LEU A 214 19.96 10.04 1.76
N ALA A 215 19.83 10.46 3.02
CA ALA A 215 19.08 11.64 3.44
C ALA A 215 19.49 12.93 2.70
N SER A 216 20.79 13.14 2.46
CA SER A 216 21.27 14.29 1.67
C SER A 216 20.92 14.22 0.18
N ASN A 217 20.65 13.01 -0.32
CA ASN A 217 20.39 12.73 -1.74
C ASN A 217 18.96 12.28 -2.01
N ILE A 218 18.07 12.12 -1.01
CA ILE A 218 16.73 11.54 -1.23
C ILE A 218 15.98 12.37 -2.25
N ASP A 219 15.86 13.69 -2.05
CA ASP A 219 15.07 14.56 -2.92
C ASP A 219 15.56 14.48 -4.38
N ARG A 220 16.88 14.60 -4.58
CA ARG A 220 17.53 14.44 -5.89
C ARG A 220 17.32 13.04 -6.47
N GLY A 221 17.43 11.99 -5.66
CA GLY A 221 17.27 10.60 -6.06
C GLY A 221 15.84 10.27 -6.44
N MET A 222 14.86 10.84 -5.73
CA MET A 222 13.44 10.74 -6.06
C MET A 222 13.17 11.42 -7.40
N ASP A 223 13.70 12.62 -7.62
CA ASP A 223 13.57 13.32 -8.91
C ASP A 223 14.17 12.54 -10.07
N GLN A 224 15.33 11.92 -9.84
CA GLN A 224 15.96 11.03 -10.82
C GLN A 224 15.07 9.84 -11.16
N VAL A 225 14.54 9.12 -10.16
CA VAL A 225 13.70 7.94 -10.39
C VAL A 225 12.36 8.32 -11.03
N ILE A 226 11.70 9.38 -10.54
CA ILE A 226 10.47 9.91 -11.12
C ILE A 226 10.68 10.24 -12.60
N GLY A 227 11.73 11.02 -12.91
CA GLY A 227 12.04 11.39 -14.28
C GLY A 227 12.43 10.21 -15.17
N CYS A 228 12.89 9.10 -14.60
CA CYS A 228 13.18 7.88 -15.36
C CYS A 228 11.93 7.11 -15.73
N ILE A 229 11.03 6.91 -14.75
CA ILE A 229 9.77 6.20 -14.98
C ILE A 229 8.90 7.01 -15.95
N GLU A 230 8.75 8.32 -15.73
CA GLU A 230 7.90 9.17 -16.58
C GLU A 230 8.38 9.23 -18.03
N LYS A 231 9.70 9.31 -18.26
CA LYS A 231 10.23 9.32 -19.63
C LYS A 231 10.17 7.95 -20.29
N ALA A 232 10.33 6.86 -19.54
CA ALA A 232 10.19 5.51 -20.09
C ALA A 232 8.77 5.28 -20.64
N SER A 233 7.74 5.82 -19.96
CA SER A 233 6.35 5.77 -20.45
C SER A 233 6.13 6.56 -21.74
N VAL A 234 6.91 7.62 -22.00
CA VAL A 234 6.79 8.42 -23.24
C VAL A 234 7.51 7.75 -24.41
N ASP A 235 8.66 7.13 -24.15
CA ASP A 235 9.51 6.52 -25.18
C ASP A 235 8.87 5.24 -25.80
N GLU A 236 7.93 4.59 -25.11
CA GLU A 236 7.20 3.41 -25.62
C GLU A 236 6.09 3.76 -26.64
N GLY A 237 5.96 5.03 -27.04
CA GLY A 237 5.03 5.45 -28.09
C GLY A 237 3.57 5.49 -27.63
N GLU A 238 3.31 5.36 -26.33
CA GLU A 238 2.00 5.61 -25.76
C GLU A 238 1.67 7.11 -25.94
N THR A 239 0.55 7.38 -26.60
CA THR A 239 0.01 8.73 -26.67
C THR A 239 -0.28 9.23 -25.24
N VAL A 240 -0.38 10.54 -25.04
CA VAL A 240 -0.72 11.13 -23.74
C VAL A 240 -2.03 10.55 -23.15
N ASP A 241 -2.92 10.04 -24.01
CA ASP A 241 -4.11 9.27 -23.61
C ASP A 241 -3.81 7.83 -23.18
N GLY A 242 -2.83 7.14 -23.75
CA GLY A 242 -2.39 5.81 -23.31
C GLY A 242 -1.80 5.81 -21.91
N ILE A 243 -1.05 6.87 -21.57
CA ILE A 243 -0.58 7.08 -20.19
C ILE A 243 -1.79 7.17 -19.26
N LYS A 244 -2.90 7.79 -19.67
CA LYS A 244 -4.11 7.93 -18.85
C LYS A 244 -4.81 6.60 -18.60
N ASP A 245 -4.88 5.71 -19.60
CA ASP A 245 -5.47 4.38 -19.46
C ASP A 245 -4.61 3.42 -18.63
N MET A 246 -3.29 3.43 -18.83
CA MET A 246 -2.34 2.71 -17.99
C MET A 246 -2.34 3.27 -16.55
N VAL A 247 -2.73 4.54 -16.40
CA VAL A 247 -2.87 5.24 -15.14
C VAL A 247 -4.17 4.90 -14.40
N GLU A 248 -5.27 4.68 -15.12
CA GLU A 248 -6.57 4.28 -14.56
C GLU A 248 -6.62 2.79 -14.22
N ASN A 249 -5.83 1.94 -14.91
CA ASN A 249 -5.74 0.50 -14.67
C ASN A 249 -4.65 0.06 -13.67
N ASN A 250 -4.04 0.98 -12.91
CA ASN A 250 -3.12 0.59 -11.84
C ASN A 250 -3.92 0.06 -10.65
N GLU A 251 -4.36 -1.19 -10.80
CA GLU A 251 -4.81 -2.01 -9.70
C GLU A 251 -3.74 -2.03 -8.61
N ALA A 252 -4.20 -2.14 -7.38
CA ALA A 252 -3.41 -2.47 -6.23
C ALA A 252 -2.33 -3.51 -6.54
N LEU A 253 -1.12 -3.40 -5.95
CA LEU A 253 -0.18 -4.54 -6.00
C LEU A 253 -0.88 -5.75 -5.38
N GLU A 254 -1.16 -6.79 -6.15
CA GLU A 254 -1.76 -7.98 -5.57
C GLU A 254 -0.76 -8.69 -4.64
N GLY A 255 -1.25 -9.48 -3.68
CA GLY A 255 -0.36 -10.30 -2.84
C GLY A 255 0.55 -11.23 -3.66
N ALA A 256 0.10 -11.63 -4.85
CA ALA A 256 0.92 -12.40 -5.80
C ALA A 256 2.10 -11.60 -6.38
N ASP A 257 1.92 -10.31 -6.63
CA ASP A 257 3.01 -9.45 -7.11
C ASP A 257 4.02 -9.20 -6.01
N LEU A 258 3.56 -8.96 -4.77
CA LEU A 258 4.46 -8.85 -3.63
C LEU A 258 5.32 -10.12 -3.45
N ARG A 259 4.76 -11.32 -3.60
CA ARG A 259 5.56 -12.56 -3.55
C ARG A 259 6.64 -12.62 -4.64
N LYS A 260 6.43 -12.02 -5.81
CA LYS A 260 7.44 -11.94 -6.87
C LYS A 260 8.52 -10.89 -6.58
N LEU A 261 8.28 -9.95 -5.67
CA LEU A 261 9.23 -8.89 -5.32
C LEU A 261 10.58 -9.47 -4.90
N ASP A 262 10.57 -10.54 -4.09
CA ASP A 262 11.78 -11.24 -3.62
C ASP A 262 12.67 -11.73 -4.77
N THR A 263 12.08 -12.08 -5.92
CA THR A 263 12.84 -12.53 -7.10
C THR A 263 13.68 -11.44 -7.78
N PHE A 264 13.47 -10.18 -7.42
CA PHE A 264 14.24 -9.04 -7.93
C PHE A 264 15.31 -8.55 -6.95
N LEU A 265 15.17 -8.90 -5.68
CA LEU A 265 16.04 -8.43 -4.60
C LEU A 265 17.24 -9.37 -4.46
N LYS A 266 18.43 -8.79 -4.37
CA LYS A 266 19.62 -9.57 -4.02
C LYS A 266 19.51 -9.98 -2.55
N ASN A 267 19.12 -11.22 -2.30
CA ASN A 267 19.01 -11.76 -0.94
C ASN A 267 20.38 -11.79 -0.26
N LYS A 268 20.60 -10.83 0.64
CA LYS A 268 21.75 -10.78 1.55
C LYS A 268 21.38 -11.22 2.97
N ASP A 269 20.10 -11.25 3.31
CA ASP A 269 19.63 -11.62 4.64
C ASP A 269 19.38 -13.14 4.71
N GLU A 270 20.33 -13.87 5.27
CA GLU A 270 20.14 -15.29 5.63
C GLU A 270 18.91 -15.48 6.55
N ASN A 271 18.59 -14.45 7.36
CA ASN A 271 17.49 -14.43 8.30
C ASN A 271 16.17 -13.88 7.72
N LYS A 272 16.14 -13.46 6.45
CA LYS A 272 14.96 -12.88 5.77
C LYS A 272 14.27 -11.75 6.55
N VAL A 273 15.03 -10.94 7.29
CA VAL A 273 14.46 -9.81 8.05
C VAL A 273 14.12 -8.69 7.07
N LEU A 274 12.85 -8.57 6.68
CA LEU A 274 12.40 -7.66 5.63
C LEU A 274 12.46 -6.19 6.07
N GLY A 275 13.61 -5.57 5.89
CA GLY A 275 13.84 -4.14 6.13
C GLY A 275 13.84 -3.74 7.61
N ASN A 276 14.09 -4.68 8.53
CA ASN A 276 13.94 -4.47 9.97
C ASN A 276 12.52 -3.99 10.36
N LEU A 277 11.52 -4.48 9.63
CA LEU A 277 10.12 -4.26 9.92
C LEU A 277 9.51 -5.47 10.64
N TYR A 278 8.53 -5.16 11.48
CA TYR A 278 7.82 -6.09 12.34
C TYR A 278 6.35 -6.05 11.97
N ARG A 279 5.78 -7.23 11.79
CA ARG A 279 4.37 -7.42 11.51
C ARG A 279 3.56 -7.12 12.76
N THR A 280 2.53 -6.30 12.61
CA THR A 280 1.53 -6.04 13.63
C THR A 280 0.14 -6.16 13.05
N VAL A 281 -0.84 -6.45 13.89
CA VAL A 281 -2.24 -6.54 13.49
C VAL A 281 -3.03 -5.44 14.19
N THR A 282 -3.78 -4.66 13.43
CA THR A 282 -4.65 -3.62 14.00
C THR A 282 -5.87 -4.24 14.69
N THR A 283 -6.62 -3.45 15.45
CA THR A 283 -7.87 -3.89 16.10
C THR A 283 -8.92 -4.40 15.11
N GLU A 284 -8.86 -3.95 13.86
CA GLU A 284 -9.72 -4.39 12.75
C GLU A 284 -9.22 -5.69 12.09
N GLY A 285 -8.06 -6.20 12.52
CA GLY A 285 -7.46 -7.41 11.97
C GLY A 285 -6.69 -7.17 10.66
N HIS A 286 -6.24 -5.94 10.40
CA HIS A 286 -5.40 -5.62 9.24
C HIS A 286 -3.93 -5.79 9.57
N VAL A 287 -3.17 -6.39 8.66
CA VAL A 287 -1.72 -6.51 8.80
C VAL A 287 -1.03 -5.20 8.43
N LYS A 288 -0.09 -4.78 9.26
CA LYS A 288 0.79 -3.62 9.05
C LYS A 288 2.24 -4.00 9.38
N TRP A 289 3.18 -3.36 8.70
CA TRP A 289 4.61 -3.54 8.96
C TRP A 289 5.19 -2.27 9.56
N VAL A 290 5.67 -2.35 10.79
CA VAL A 290 6.18 -1.19 11.54
C VAL A 290 7.65 -1.37 11.89
N CYS A 291 8.40 -0.29 12.06
CA CYS A 291 9.79 -0.38 12.46
C CYS A 291 9.92 -0.85 13.91
N ILE A 292 11.11 -1.29 14.29
CA ILE A 292 11.39 -1.77 15.65
C ILE A 292 11.04 -0.76 16.74
N ASP A 293 11.18 0.54 16.46
CA ASP A 293 10.91 1.59 17.44
C ASP A 293 9.40 1.67 17.76
N HIS A 294 8.56 1.71 16.72
CA HIS A 294 7.09 1.69 16.87
C HIS A 294 6.56 0.35 17.37
N TYR A 295 7.20 -0.75 16.97
CA TYR A 295 6.88 -2.06 17.51
C TYR A 295 7.07 -2.07 19.03
N ARG A 296 8.26 -1.68 19.51
CA ARG A 296 8.60 -1.65 20.94
C ARG A 296 7.79 -0.65 21.76
N GLU A 297 7.29 0.43 21.16
CA GLU A 297 6.47 1.42 21.88
C GLU A 297 5.09 0.84 22.25
N ASN A 298 4.47 0.08 21.35
CA ASN A 298 3.19 -0.58 21.61
C ASN A 298 3.35 -1.92 22.32
N TYR A 299 4.56 -2.47 22.30
CA TYR A 299 4.83 -3.82 22.74
C TYR A 299 5.50 -3.85 24.11
N GLN A 300 4.98 -4.70 25.00
CA GLN A 300 5.57 -4.90 26.31
C GLN A 300 6.87 -5.73 26.17
N ALA A 301 8.00 -5.07 25.93
CA ALA A 301 9.31 -5.72 25.74
C ALA A 301 9.67 -6.73 26.85
N LYS A 302 9.18 -6.52 28.08
CA LYS A 302 9.32 -7.50 29.17
C LYS A 302 8.48 -8.76 28.97
N ALA A 303 7.22 -8.63 28.53
CA ALA A 303 6.35 -9.76 28.22
C ALA A 303 6.88 -10.54 27.02
N ALA A 304 7.38 -9.83 26.01
CA ALA A 304 8.06 -10.37 24.85
C ALA A 304 9.21 -11.30 25.20
N LYS A 305 10.10 -10.78 26.04
CA LYS A 305 11.28 -11.49 26.49
C LYS A 305 10.86 -12.72 27.31
N ALA A 306 9.95 -12.55 28.26
CA ALA A 306 9.45 -13.67 29.08
C ALA A 306 8.77 -14.76 28.23
N PHE A 307 8.06 -14.38 27.18
CA PHE A 307 7.46 -15.32 26.23
C PHE A 307 8.54 -16.04 25.41
N ARG A 308 9.53 -15.31 24.87
CA ARG A 308 10.68 -15.92 24.17
C ARG A 308 11.43 -16.92 25.05
N ASP A 309 11.76 -16.52 26.28
CA ASP A 309 12.44 -17.38 27.26
C ASP A 309 11.61 -18.66 27.52
N THR A 310 10.27 -18.56 27.50
CA THR A 310 9.38 -19.72 27.63
C THR A 310 9.40 -20.61 26.39
N VAL A 311 9.32 -20.04 25.19
CA VAL A 311 9.42 -20.79 23.92
C VAL A 311 10.76 -21.52 23.82
N ASP A 312 11.86 -20.88 24.20
CA ASP A 312 13.20 -21.47 24.20
C ASP A 312 13.29 -22.67 25.16
N VAL A 313 12.72 -22.55 26.37
CA VAL A 313 12.64 -23.66 27.36
C VAL A 313 11.82 -24.83 26.84
N LEU A 314 10.81 -24.58 26.01
CA LEU A 314 10.00 -25.60 25.35
C LEU A 314 10.70 -26.21 24.11
N GLY A 315 11.91 -25.75 23.78
CA GLY A 315 12.64 -26.17 22.58
C GLY A 315 11.93 -25.76 21.29
N GLY A 316 11.16 -24.66 21.34
CA GLY A 316 10.50 -24.07 20.18
C GLY A 316 11.34 -22.99 19.51
N SER A 317 10.71 -22.31 18.55
CA SER A 317 11.25 -21.12 17.91
C SER A 317 10.20 -20.01 17.89
N PHE A 318 10.65 -18.76 18.02
CA PHE A 318 9.79 -17.57 17.93
C PHE A 318 10.40 -16.55 16.97
N ASP A 319 9.79 -16.40 15.80
CA ASP A 319 10.09 -15.31 14.87
C ASP A 319 9.27 -14.08 15.28
N GLU A 320 9.95 -13.13 15.94
CA GLU A 320 9.34 -11.89 16.41
C GLU A 320 8.95 -10.94 15.26
N ASN A 321 9.63 -11.02 14.11
CA ASN A 321 9.34 -10.13 12.96
C ASN A 321 8.00 -10.47 12.34
N VAL A 322 7.67 -11.76 12.28
CA VAL A 322 6.40 -12.25 11.74
C VAL A 322 5.37 -12.46 12.87
N GLY A 323 5.83 -12.68 14.10
CA GLY A 323 4.95 -13.06 15.21
C GLY A 323 4.52 -14.53 15.12
N ARG A 324 5.41 -15.40 14.62
CA ARG A 324 5.17 -16.83 14.44
C ARG A 324 5.90 -17.65 15.48
N VAL A 325 5.20 -18.60 16.08
CA VAL A 325 5.74 -19.49 17.13
C VAL A 325 5.57 -20.93 16.71
N GLU A 326 6.63 -21.71 16.84
CA GLU A 326 6.60 -23.16 16.65
C GLU A 326 7.08 -23.84 17.92
N VAL A 327 6.27 -24.71 18.54
CA VAL A 327 6.60 -25.33 19.83
C VAL A 327 6.22 -26.81 19.91
N ASN A 328 7.08 -27.59 20.56
CA ASN A 328 6.84 -29.00 20.87
C ASN A 328 6.47 -29.16 22.34
N ILE A 329 5.19 -29.44 22.62
CA ILE A 329 4.69 -29.54 24.00
C ILE A 329 4.62 -31.01 24.41
N ARG A 330 5.43 -31.40 25.38
CA ARG A 330 5.57 -32.79 25.84
C ARG A 330 4.76 -33.14 27.09
N SER A 331 4.16 -32.15 27.74
CA SER A 331 3.38 -32.37 28.96
C SER A 331 2.36 -31.26 29.21
N LYS A 332 1.38 -31.55 30.06
CA LYS A 332 0.41 -30.57 30.55
C LYS A 332 1.06 -29.34 31.20
N VAL A 333 2.10 -29.54 32.01
CA VAL A 333 2.79 -28.45 32.71
C VAL A 333 3.42 -27.48 31.71
N GLN A 334 4.01 -28.00 30.65
CA GLN A 334 4.56 -27.20 29.55
C GLN A 334 3.47 -26.44 28.79
N ALA A 335 2.33 -27.10 28.50
CA ALA A 335 1.18 -26.45 27.87
C ALA A 335 0.68 -25.27 28.71
N ASP A 336 0.52 -25.48 30.01
CA ASP A 336 0.05 -24.48 30.96
C ASP A 336 1.00 -23.27 31.04
N GLN A 337 2.30 -23.52 31.03
CA GLN A 337 3.32 -22.47 31.01
C GLN A 337 3.28 -21.65 29.72
N LEU A 338 3.12 -22.31 28.57
CA LEU A 338 2.93 -21.64 27.28
C LEU A 338 1.69 -20.75 27.32
N TYR A 339 0.54 -21.30 27.73
CA TYR A 339 -0.74 -20.57 27.72
C TYR A 339 -0.69 -19.31 28.58
N LEU A 340 -0.13 -19.40 29.79
CA LEU A 340 0.00 -18.27 30.71
C LEU A 340 0.88 -17.13 30.17
N THR A 341 1.89 -17.47 29.37
CA THR A 341 2.77 -16.47 28.77
C THR A 341 2.21 -15.93 27.45
N LEU A 342 1.47 -16.76 26.72
CA LEU A 342 0.80 -16.40 25.47
C LEU A 342 -0.28 -15.32 25.67
N GLU A 343 -1.06 -15.38 26.75
CA GLU A 343 -2.08 -14.34 27.07
C GLU A 343 -1.49 -12.92 27.14
N LYS A 344 -0.21 -12.84 27.54
CA LYS A 344 0.56 -11.59 27.70
C LYS A 344 1.31 -11.21 26.42
N ALA A 345 1.54 -12.16 25.52
CA ALA A 345 2.33 -11.98 24.30
C ALA A 345 1.44 -11.49 23.15
N LYS A 346 1.16 -10.18 23.11
CA LYS A 346 0.29 -9.58 22.07
C LYS A 346 0.87 -9.59 20.65
N SER A 347 2.14 -9.94 20.48
CA SER A 347 2.83 -10.04 19.19
C SER A 347 2.67 -11.38 18.48
N VAL A 348 2.09 -12.39 19.14
CA VAL A 348 1.94 -13.71 18.55
C VAL A 348 0.66 -13.73 17.73
N TYR A 349 0.80 -14.00 16.44
CA TYR A 349 -0.28 -14.03 15.46
C TYR A 349 -0.43 -15.41 14.81
N GLU A 350 0.67 -16.15 14.71
CA GLU A 350 0.72 -17.51 14.18
C GLU A 350 1.31 -18.44 15.23
N LEU A 351 0.64 -19.56 15.46
CA LEU A 351 1.02 -20.52 16.47
C LEU A 351 0.91 -21.94 15.89
N ASP A 352 2.06 -22.61 15.82
CA ASP A 352 2.17 -24.01 15.44
C ASP A 352 2.53 -24.82 16.69
N ILE A 353 1.61 -25.67 17.14
CA ILE A 353 1.80 -26.53 18.32
C ILE A 353 1.86 -27.98 17.89
N ILE A 354 2.91 -28.67 18.33
CA ILE A 354 3.00 -30.12 18.25
C ILE A 354 2.74 -30.72 19.63
N PHE A 355 1.66 -31.48 19.76
CA PHE A 355 1.33 -32.20 20.99
C PHE A 355 2.05 -33.54 21.02
N CYS A 356 3.11 -33.62 21.82
CA CYS A 356 3.86 -34.86 22.03
C CYS A 356 3.31 -35.71 23.19
N TRP A 357 2.00 -35.61 23.47
CA TRP A 357 1.30 -36.37 24.51
C TRP A 357 -0.21 -36.46 24.23
N ASP A 358 -0.91 -37.38 24.91
CA ASP A 358 -2.35 -37.63 24.73
C ASP A 358 -3.22 -36.52 25.36
N ALA A 359 -3.39 -35.40 24.64
CA ALA A 359 -4.07 -34.20 25.12
C ALA A 359 -5.59 -34.41 25.33
N THR A 360 -6.09 -34.24 26.55
CA THR A 360 -7.50 -34.50 26.90
C THR A 360 -8.43 -33.38 26.46
N TYR A 361 -9.76 -33.60 26.54
CA TYR A 361 -10.77 -32.54 26.39
C TYR A 361 -10.43 -31.27 27.18
N SER A 362 -9.97 -31.42 28.43
CA SER A 362 -9.67 -30.27 29.29
C SER A 362 -8.47 -29.46 28.80
N ASP A 363 -7.52 -30.12 28.14
CA ASP A 363 -6.32 -29.48 27.62
C ASP A 363 -6.64 -28.67 26.35
N PHE A 364 -7.44 -29.24 25.42
CA PHE A 364 -7.95 -28.49 24.27
C PHE A 364 -8.90 -27.36 24.66
N LYS A 365 -9.72 -27.56 25.70
CA LYS A 365 -10.57 -26.50 26.26
C LYS A 365 -9.73 -25.34 26.80
N ARG A 366 -8.63 -25.64 27.51
CA ARG A 366 -7.72 -24.61 28.00
C ARG A 366 -7.01 -23.87 26.86
N LEU A 367 -6.59 -24.58 25.83
CA LEU A 367 -6.05 -23.95 24.61
C LEU A 367 -7.07 -22.99 24.01
N ARG A 368 -8.32 -23.44 23.81
CA ARG A 368 -9.41 -22.59 23.32
C ARG A 368 -9.59 -21.33 24.15
N ASP A 369 -9.73 -21.48 25.47
CA ASP A 369 -9.95 -20.34 26.37
C ASP A 369 -8.79 -19.34 26.31
N THR A 370 -7.56 -19.85 26.18
CA THR A 370 -6.36 -19.03 25.98
C THR A 370 -6.45 -18.27 24.65
N LEU A 371 -6.72 -18.97 23.54
CA LEU A 371 -6.77 -18.37 22.20
C LEU A 371 -7.81 -17.26 22.09
N CYS A 372 -8.96 -17.40 22.76
CA CYS A 372 -10.01 -16.36 22.82
C CYS A 372 -9.56 -15.02 23.41
N THR A 373 -8.43 -15.00 24.14
CA THR A 373 -7.87 -13.78 24.76
C THR A 373 -6.62 -13.24 24.05
N THR A 374 -6.20 -13.92 22.98
CA THR A 374 -4.99 -13.62 22.20
C THR A 374 -5.34 -13.03 20.83
N ASN A 375 -4.32 -12.57 20.11
CA ASN A 375 -4.45 -12.04 18.75
C ASN A 375 -4.15 -13.10 17.67
N ILE A 376 -4.13 -14.39 18.04
CA ILE A 376 -3.79 -15.46 17.11
C ILE A 376 -4.89 -15.61 16.07
N GLY A 377 -4.48 -15.57 14.80
CA GLY A 377 -5.35 -15.78 13.66
C GLY A 377 -4.94 -16.93 12.75
N VAL A 378 -3.74 -17.48 12.93
CA VAL A 378 -3.28 -18.70 12.25
C VAL A 378 -2.89 -19.71 13.31
N LEU A 379 -3.52 -20.88 13.29
CA LEU A 379 -3.21 -21.97 14.21
C LEU A 379 -2.89 -23.24 13.44
N GLY A 380 -1.70 -23.79 13.62
CA GLY A 380 -1.33 -25.14 13.25
C GLY A 380 -1.32 -26.06 14.47
N LEU A 381 -2.03 -27.18 14.39
CA LEU A 381 -2.06 -28.21 15.41
C LEU A 381 -1.57 -29.53 14.85
N ASP A 382 -0.47 -30.04 15.38
CA ASP A 382 -0.03 -31.40 15.12
C ASP A 382 -0.42 -32.31 16.28
N LEU A 383 -1.25 -33.31 15.96
CA LEU A 383 -1.81 -34.29 16.89
C LEU A 383 -1.07 -35.64 16.86
N PHE A 384 0.19 -35.68 16.39
CA PHE A 384 1.03 -36.86 16.15
C PHE A 384 0.95 -37.97 17.21
N LEU A 385 0.94 -37.64 18.51
CA LEU A 385 0.90 -38.62 19.62
C LEU A 385 -0.45 -38.71 20.34
N CYS A 386 -1.53 -38.20 19.73
CA CYS A 386 -2.88 -38.32 20.28
C CYS A 386 -3.52 -39.70 19.99
N GLU A 387 -2.77 -40.70 19.53
CA GLU A 387 -3.26 -42.07 19.51
C GLU A 387 -3.52 -42.52 20.95
N PRO A 388 -4.74 -42.98 21.28
CA PRO A 388 -5.12 -43.29 22.65
C PRO A 388 -4.35 -44.51 23.16
N GLN A 389 -3.18 -44.29 23.76
CA GLN A 389 -2.32 -45.37 24.26
C GLN A 389 -2.89 -46.10 25.49
N GLY A 390 -4.06 -45.73 26.02
CA GLY A 390 -4.63 -46.46 27.16
C GLY A 390 -5.58 -45.65 28.04
N VAL A 391 -6.73 -45.27 27.49
CA VAL A 391 -8.08 -45.43 28.08
C VAL A 391 -8.24 -45.31 29.61
N SER A 392 -7.97 -44.16 30.25
CA SER A 392 -8.71 -43.88 31.50
C SER A 392 -9.08 -42.43 31.75
N THR A 393 -8.26 -41.49 31.30
CA THR A 393 -8.39 -40.09 31.71
C THR A 393 -9.51 -39.33 31.01
N ASP A 394 -10.00 -39.79 29.85
CA ASP A 394 -11.02 -39.07 29.08
C ASP A 394 -12.22 -39.94 28.62
N ILE A 395 -12.52 -41.02 29.35
CA ILE A 395 -13.61 -41.96 29.01
C ILE A 395 -14.95 -41.23 28.86
N LEU A 396 -15.22 -40.26 29.73
CA LEU A 396 -16.49 -39.52 29.74
C LEU A 396 -16.67 -38.60 28.53
N ASN A 397 -15.57 -38.19 27.87
CA ASN A 397 -15.63 -37.27 26.74
C ASN A 397 -15.20 -37.91 25.42
N ARG A 398 -15.12 -39.24 25.30
CA ARG A 398 -14.67 -39.90 24.06
C ARG A 398 -15.33 -39.35 22.78
N GLY A 399 -16.63 -39.12 22.79
CA GLY A 399 -17.36 -38.56 21.63
C GLY A 399 -17.31 -37.02 21.48
N ARG A 400 -16.71 -36.31 22.45
CA ARG A 400 -16.67 -34.84 22.52
C ARG A 400 -15.27 -34.27 22.77
N ARG A 401 -14.24 -35.12 22.83
CA ARG A 401 -12.85 -34.74 23.16
C ARG A 401 -12.37 -33.57 22.33
N TYR A 402 -12.75 -33.56 21.05
CA TYR A 402 -12.35 -32.56 20.08
C TYR A 402 -13.35 -31.42 19.89
N ASP A 403 -14.46 -31.37 20.63
CA ASP A 403 -15.39 -30.23 20.59
C ASP A 403 -14.68 -28.87 20.75
N PRO A 404 -13.67 -28.72 21.64
CA PRO A 404 -12.97 -27.45 21.77
C PRO A 404 -12.18 -27.05 20.51
N ILE A 405 -11.73 -28.01 19.69
CA ILE A 405 -11.05 -27.69 18.41
C ILE A 405 -12.03 -27.01 17.45
N PHE A 406 -13.27 -27.51 17.36
CA PHE A 406 -14.31 -26.86 16.56
C PHE A 406 -14.70 -25.50 17.15
N ASP A 407 -14.76 -25.36 18.47
CA ASP A 407 -14.97 -24.04 19.09
C ASP A 407 -13.86 -23.04 18.73
N ILE A 408 -12.60 -23.48 18.63
CA ILE A 408 -11.49 -22.63 18.18
C ILE A 408 -11.72 -22.20 16.73
N MET A 409 -12.13 -23.12 15.84
CA MET A 409 -12.43 -22.80 14.44
C MET A 409 -13.60 -21.81 14.28
N ARG A 410 -14.55 -21.76 15.23
CA ARG A 410 -15.64 -20.75 15.25
C ARG A 410 -15.18 -19.39 15.72
N HIS A 411 -14.02 -19.29 16.36
CA HIS A 411 -13.59 -18.04 16.96
C HIS A 411 -13.25 -17.02 15.85
N PRO A 412 -13.82 -15.80 15.87
CA PRO A 412 -13.65 -14.83 14.78
C PRO A 412 -12.21 -14.37 14.53
N SER A 413 -11.30 -14.55 15.51
CA SER A 413 -9.88 -14.24 15.30
C SER A 413 -9.19 -15.25 14.40
N ILE A 414 -9.64 -16.51 14.40
CA ILE A 414 -9.01 -17.64 13.71
C ILE A 414 -9.47 -17.64 12.25
N ARG A 415 -8.55 -17.25 11.36
CA ARG A 415 -8.80 -17.17 9.91
C ARG A 415 -8.12 -18.30 9.14
N SER A 416 -7.07 -18.87 9.71
CA SER A 416 -6.33 -20.00 9.14
C SER A 416 -6.18 -21.08 10.19
N PHE A 417 -6.54 -22.31 9.83
CA PHE A 417 -6.46 -23.46 10.72
C PHE A 417 -5.84 -24.64 10.01
N GLU A 418 -4.82 -25.25 10.60
CA GLU A 418 -4.15 -26.42 10.04
C GLU A 418 -4.11 -27.54 11.07
N ILE A 419 -4.48 -28.76 10.68
CA ILE A 419 -4.46 -29.94 11.55
C ILE A 419 -3.63 -31.04 10.91
N VAL A 420 -2.42 -31.24 11.43
CA VAL A 420 -1.52 -32.31 11.04
C VAL A 420 -1.83 -33.56 11.87
N ASN A 421 -1.70 -34.74 11.25
CA ASN A 421 -1.90 -36.03 11.92
C ASN A 421 -3.28 -36.15 12.58
N THR A 422 -4.32 -35.74 11.85
CA THR A 422 -5.71 -35.72 12.32
C THR A 422 -6.17 -37.12 12.80
N PRO A 423 -6.64 -37.28 14.04
CA PRO A 423 -7.22 -38.54 14.50
C PRO A 423 -8.55 -38.85 13.78
N PRO A 424 -8.87 -40.12 13.44
CA PRO A 424 -10.13 -40.46 12.77
C PRO A 424 -11.39 -39.98 13.51
N ASP A 425 -11.37 -40.04 14.84
CA ASP A 425 -12.47 -39.60 15.70
C ASP A 425 -12.78 -38.09 15.58
N LEU A 426 -11.76 -37.26 15.31
CA LEU A 426 -11.93 -35.83 15.05
C LEU A 426 -12.73 -35.62 13.75
N PHE A 427 -12.43 -36.40 12.72
CA PHE A 427 -13.12 -36.31 11.44
C PHE A 427 -14.55 -36.86 11.50
N GLN A 428 -14.77 -37.95 12.24
CA GLN A 428 -16.13 -38.45 12.48
C GLN A 428 -16.98 -37.40 13.20
N ARG A 429 -16.39 -36.67 14.15
CA ARG A 429 -17.09 -35.61 14.90
C ARG A 429 -17.56 -34.45 14.01
N SER A 430 -16.90 -34.18 12.89
CA SER A 430 -17.33 -33.09 11.98
C SER A 430 -18.64 -33.40 11.24
N SER A 431 -19.02 -34.68 11.10
CA SER A 431 -20.36 -35.05 10.58
C SER A 431 -21.50 -34.63 11.52
N LEU A 432 -21.19 -34.41 12.79
CA LEU A 432 -22.14 -34.01 13.83
C LEU A 432 -22.22 -32.48 13.99
N LEU A 433 -21.63 -31.72 13.07
CA LEU A 433 -21.77 -30.26 13.09
C LEU A 433 -23.20 -29.87 12.74
N SER A 434 -23.76 -28.96 13.52
CA SER A 434 -25.06 -28.36 13.30
C SER A 434 -24.95 -27.25 12.26
N ARG A 435 -26.08 -26.89 11.61
CA ARG A 435 -26.17 -25.65 10.80
C ARG A 435 -25.85 -24.38 11.59
N ASN A 436 -25.87 -24.46 12.92
CA ASN A 436 -25.51 -23.34 13.80
C ASN A 436 -24.00 -23.21 14.01
N ASP A 437 -23.20 -24.16 13.52
CA ASP A 437 -21.75 -24.12 13.64
C ASP A 437 -21.20 -23.23 12.52
N ASP A 438 -21.08 -21.94 12.78
CA ASP A 438 -20.61 -20.97 11.79
C ASP A 438 -19.08 -20.85 11.79
N PHE A 439 -18.44 -21.19 10.68
CA PHE A 439 -17.02 -20.96 10.40
C PHE A 439 -16.83 -19.92 9.28
N SER A 440 -17.76 -18.99 9.08
CA SER A 440 -17.70 -17.95 8.04
C SER A 440 -16.47 -17.03 8.13
N HIS A 441 -15.78 -16.99 9.26
CA HIS A 441 -14.52 -16.26 9.41
C HIS A 441 -13.30 -17.02 8.89
N LEU A 442 -13.40 -18.35 8.76
CA LEU A 442 -12.31 -19.19 8.30
C LEU A 442 -12.09 -18.98 6.80
N ARG A 443 -10.82 -18.77 6.45
CA ARG A 443 -10.35 -18.49 5.08
C ARG A 443 -9.44 -19.59 4.59
N HIS A 444 -8.60 -20.12 5.47
CA HIS A 444 -7.75 -21.26 5.18
C HIS A 444 -8.02 -22.42 6.13
N LEU A 445 -8.14 -23.63 5.57
CA LEU A 445 -8.26 -24.88 6.31
C LEU A 445 -7.31 -25.90 5.70
N GLY A 446 -6.30 -26.33 6.46
CA GLY A 446 -5.36 -27.38 6.09
C GLY A 446 -5.57 -28.64 6.91
N ILE A 447 -5.56 -29.80 6.29
CA ILE A 447 -5.53 -31.10 6.95
C ILE A 447 -4.43 -31.96 6.32
N PRO A 448 -3.14 -31.54 6.45
CA PRO A 448 -2.03 -32.26 5.85
C PRO A 448 -1.82 -33.63 6.54
N GLY A 449 -1.35 -34.60 5.77
CA GLY A 449 -0.98 -35.92 6.26
C GLY A 449 -2.15 -36.84 6.64
N TYR A 450 -3.39 -36.37 6.58
CA TYR A 450 -4.56 -37.23 6.80
C TYR A 450 -5.00 -37.90 5.49
N ARG A 451 -4.93 -39.24 5.43
CA ARG A 451 -5.40 -40.00 4.27
C ARG A 451 -6.90 -40.28 4.41
N LEU A 452 -7.70 -39.48 3.72
CA LEU A 452 -9.16 -39.61 3.70
C LEU A 452 -9.61 -40.99 3.20
N LYS A 453 -10.44 -41.68 3.99
CA LYS A 453 -11.14 -42.90 3.60
C LYS A 453 -12.46 -42.51 2.92
N ILE A 454 -12.53 -42.77 1.62
CA ILE A 454 -13.55 -42.25 0.69
C ILE A 454 -14.99 -42.43 1.17
N GLU A 455 -15.34 -43.59 1.73
CA GLU A 455 -16.74 -43.95 1.94
C GLU A 455 -17.35 -43.29 3.18
N ASP A 456 -16.62 -43.25 4.29
CA ASP A 456 -17.14 -42.82 5.59
C ASP A 456 -16.89 -41.33 5.88
N GLU A 457 -15.87 -40.75 5.26
CA GLU A 457 -15.35 -39.43 5.67
C GLU A 457 -15.79 -38.30 4.72
N ILE A 458 -16.13 -38.61 3.47
CA ILE A 458 -16.62 -37.57 2.54
C ILE A 458 -17.82 -36.78 3.09
N PRO A 459 -18.82 -37.38 3.77
CA PRO A 459 -19.90 -36.62 4.40
C PRO A 459 -19.39 -35.63 5.47
N SER A 460 -18.43 -36.04 6.28
CA SER A 460 -17.77 -35.21 7.30
C SER A 460 -17.04 -34.01 6.67
N LEU A 461 -16.34 -34.23 5.56
CA LEU A 461 -15.67 -33.17 4.81
C LEU A 461 -16.67 -32.17 4.24
N LYS A 462 -17.75 -32.65 3.61
CA LYS A 462 -18.81 -31.81 3.07
C LYS A 462 -19.45 -30.94 4.16
N CYS A 463 -19.70 -31.52 5.34
CA CYS A 463 -20.25 -30.79 6.47
C CYS A 463 -19.28 -29.68 6.94
N LEU A 464 -17.99 -29.99 7.01
CA LEU A 464 -16.96 -29.02 7.39
C LEU A 464 -16.89 -27.84 6.41
N ILE A 465 -16.88 -28.11 5.09
CA ILE A 465 -16.83 -27.08 4.05
C ILE A 465 -18.13 -26.27 4.02
N ALA A 466 -19.29 -26.91 4.16
CA ALA A 466 -20.59 -26.23 4.16
C ALA A 466 -20.73 -25.18 5.28
N ASN A 467 -20.03 -25.40 6.41
CA ASN A 467 -20.01 -24.47 7.53
C ASN A 467 -18.92 -23.39 7.40
N ALA A 468 -18.03 -23.46 6.39
CA ALA A 468 -16.98 -22.48 6.10
C ALA A 468 -17.21 -21.82 4.71
N PRO A 469 -18.30 -21.05 4.52
CA PRO A 469 -18.70 -20.53 3.20
C PRO A 469 -17.70 -19.57 2.57
N ASN A 470 -16.83 -18.96 3.36
CA ASN A 470 -15.83 -17.98 2.89
C ASN A 470 -14.42 -18.58 2.79
N LEU A 471 -14.30 -19.91 2.79
CA LEU A 471 -13.01 -20.57 2.66
C LEU A 471 -12.41 -20.26 1.28
N THR A 472 -11.29 -19.53 1.27
CA THR A 472 -10.52 -19.19 0.08
C THR A 472 -9.44 -20.21 -0.22
N SER A 473 -9.07 -21.03 0.77
CA SER A 473 -8.04 -22.04 0.63
C SER A 473 -8.30 -23.27 1.48
N LEU A 474 -8.29 -24.44 0.83
CA LEU A 474 -8.46 -25.75 1.46
C LEU A 474 -7.26 -26.61 1.10
N GLY A 475 -6.48 -27.06 2.08
CA GLY A 475 -5.35 -27.98 1.90
C GLY A 475 -5.74 -29.39 2.35
N LEU A 476 -5.76 -30.36 1.43
CA LEU A 476 -6.04 -31.77 1.74
C LEU A 476 -4.99 -32.68 1.12
N VAL A 477 -4.68 -33.80 1.79
CA VAL A 477 -3.89 -34.89 1.23
C VAL A 477 -4.82 -36.03 0.81
N SER A 478 -4.72 -36.45 -0.46
CA SER A 478 -5.57 -37.49 -1.03
C SER A 478 -4.74 -38.51 -1.80
N THR A 479 -5.12 -39.78 -1.73
CA THR A 479 -4.63 -40.80 -2.69
C THR A 479 -5.22 -40.54 -4.08
N CYS A 480 -4.58 -41.05 -5.14
CA CYS A 480 -5.14 -40.94 -6.50
C CYS A 480 -6.57 -41.49 -6.59
N GLU A 481 -6.86 -42.58 -5.88
CA GLU A 481 -8.18 -43.23 -5.84
C GLU A 481 -9.25 -42.34 -5.18
N SER A 482 -8.87 -41.56 -4.16
CA SER A 482 -9.78 -40.69 -3.41
C SER A 482 -9.95 -39.30 -4.02
N LEU A 483 -9.03 -38.89 -4.90
CA LEU A 483 -8.97 -37.53 -5.45
C LEU A 483 -10.27 -37.11 -6.13
N LEU A 484 -10.88 -37.99 -6.93
CA LEU A 484 -12.12 -37.70 -7.64
C LEU A 484 -13.30 -37.51 -6.67
N ALA A 485 -13.39 -38.33 -5.63
CA ALA A 485 -14.43 -38.22 -4.61
C ALA A 485 -14.29 -36.93 -3.79
N VAL A 486 -13.06 -36.59 -3.41
CA VAL A 486 -12.75 -35.33 -2.71
C VAL A 486 -13.05 -34.12 -3.60
N TYR A 487 -12.62 -34.14 -4.86
CA TYR A 487 -12.93 -33.06 -5.81
C TYR A 487 -14.44 -32.85 -5.97
N ASN A 488 -15.19 -33.93 -6.21
CA ASN A 488 -16.65 -33.87 -6.33
C ASN A 488 -17.32 -33.39 -5.04
N ALA A 489 -16.73 -33.69 -3.88
CA ALA A 489 -17.20 -33.19 -2.60
C ALA A 489 -16.96 -31.69 -2.45
N VAL A 490 -15.82 -31.17 -2.91
CA VAL A 490 -15.44 -29.76 -2.77
C VAL A 490 -16.18 -28.87 -3.79
N VAL A 491 -16.25 -29.29 -5.06
CA VAL A 491 -16.82 -28.49 -6.16
C VAL A 491 -18.31 -28.16 -5.96
N GLY A 492 -19.02 -28.97 -5.18
CA GLY A 492 -20.43 -28.72 -4.84
C GLY A 492 -20.66 -27.53 -3.90
N TYR A 493 -19.61 -27.04 -3.23
CA TYR A 493 -19.69 -25.98 -2.22
C TYR A 493 -18.83 -24.77 -2.55
N GLN A 494 -18.04 -24.82 -3.62
CA GLN A 494 -17.02 -23.82 -3.94
C GLN A 494 -17.23 -23.32 -5.36
N THR A 495 -17.28 -22.00 -5.51
CA THR A 495 -17.40 -21.33 -6.82
C THR A 495 -16.05 -21.05 -7.48
N TYR A 496 -14.95 -21.30 -6.76
CA TYR A 496 -13.60 -20.97 -7.19
C TYR A 496 -12.91 -22.15 -7.87
N PRO A 497 -11.93 -21.88 -8.77
CA PRO A 497 -11.08 -22.93 -9.34
C PRO A 497 -10.41 -23.76 -8.24
N ILE A 498 -10.15 -25.03 -8.49
CA ILE A 498 -9.42 -25.90 -7.55
C ILE A 498 -8.07 -26.20 -8.19
N ASP A 499 -6.99 -25.79 -7.54
CA ASP A 499 -5.63 -26.11 -7.93
C ASP A 499 -5.21 -27.46 -7.34
N PHE A 500 -4.45 -28.23 -8.12
CA PHE A 500 -3.86 -29.49 -7.67
C PHE A 500 -2.34 -29.37 -7.76
N PHE A 501 -1.65 -29.79 -6.71
CA PHE A 501 -0.20 -29.82 -6.66
C PHE A 501 0.27 -31.19 -6.19
N GLN A 502 1.35 -31.71 -6.78
CA GLN A 502 1.97 -32.94 -6.31
C GLN A 502 3.24 -32.58 -5.54
N TYR A 503 3.37 -33.03 -4.29
CA TYR A 503 4.57 -32.82 -3.49
C TYR A 503 4.99 -34.13 -2.82
N GLY A 504 6.24 -34.55 -3.02
CA GLY A 504 6.74 -35.79 -2.41
C GLY A 504 6.02 -37.08 -2.83
N GLY A 505 5.33 -37.08 -3.98
CA GLY A 505 4.52 -38.23 -4.44
C GLY A 505 3.09 -38.26 -3.89
N GLU A 506 2.71 -37.31 -3.04
CA GLU A 506 1.34 -37.13 -2.55
C GLU A 506 0.64 -36.00 -3.31
N ASN A 507 -0.68 -36.16 -3.53
CA ASN A 507 -1.50 -35.15 -4.20
C ASN A 507 -2.11 -34.21 -3.15
N PHE A 508 -1.88 -32.92 -3.35
CA PHE A 508 -2.42 -31.82 -2.58
C PHE A 508 -3.50 -31.13 -3.39
N LEU A 509 -4.67 -30.94 -2.78
CA LEU A 509 -5.72 -30.08 -3.30
C LEU A 509 -5.58 -28.71 -2.62
N ARG A 510 -5.61 -27.63 -3.39
CA ARG A 510 -5.60 -26.24 -2.91
C ARG A 510 -6.67 -25.43 -3.63
N ILE A 511 -7.51 -24.72 -2.89
CA ILE A 511 -8.35 -23.66 -3.48
C ILE A 511 -7.52 -22.36 -3.45
N PRO A 512 -7.32 -21.65 -4.57
CA PRO A 512 -6.77 -20.30 -4.58
C PRO A 512 -7.87 -19.27 -4.27
N PRO A 513 -7.50 -18.11 -3.70
CA PRO A 513 -8.46 -17.04 -3.46
C PRO A 513 -9.13 -16.56 -4.77
N PRO A 514 -10.36 -16.01 -4.69
CA PRO A 514 -11.00 -15.32 -5.81
C PRO A 514 -10.03 -14.37 -6.50
N ARG A 515 -9.79 -14.55 -7.80
CA ARG A 515 -9.15 -13.52 -8.62
C ARG A 515 -10.23 -12.77 -9.37
N ASP A 516 -10.27 -11.45 -9.21
CA ASP A 516 -11.25 -10.58 -9.89
C ASP A 516 -11.07 -10.56 -11.42
N SER A 517 -9.95 -11.08 -11.96
CA SER A 517 -9.58 -10.93 -13.38
C SER A 517 -9.32 -12.22 -14.17
N ALA A 518 -9.50 -13.43 -13.62
CA ALA A 518 -9.12 -14.66 -14.33
C ALA A 518 -10.32 -15.57 -14.71
N GLN A 519 -10.95 -15.26 -15.85
CA GLN A 519 -11.48 -16.30 -16.74
C GLN A 519 -10.32 -17.05 -17.43
N SER A 520 -9.52 -17.80 -16.68
CA SER A 520 -8.75 -18.91 -17.26
C SER A 520 -9.45 -20.21 -16.85
N LYS A 521 -10.50 -20.54 -17.60
CA LYS A 521 -11.13 -21.86 -17.59
C LYS A 521 -10.10 -22.90 -18.07
N ILE A 522 -9.37 -23.49 -17.14
CA ILE A 522 -9.14 -24.94 -17.23
C ILE A 522 -10.23 -25.56 -16.36
N SER A 523 -11.46 -25.56 -16.88
CA SER A 523 -12.48 -26.46 -16.38
C SER A 523 -12.06 -27.84 -16.87
N PHE A 524 -11.46 -28.64 -16.00
CA PHE A 524 -11.34 -30.07 -16.25
C PHE A 524 -12.76 -30.62 -16.22
N GLN A 525 -13.43 -30.68 -17.38
CA GLN A 525 -14.73 -31.33 -17.51
C GLN A 525 -14.64 -32.83 -17.24
N ASN A 526 -13.42 -33.40 -17.27
CA ASN A 526 -13.16 -34.78 -16.91
C ASN A 526 -11.74 -34.92 -16.31
N LEU A 527 -11.66 -35.29 -15.03
CA LEU A 527 -10.41 -35.57 -14.30
C LEU A 527 -9.62 -36.75 -14.88
N GLU A 528 -10.22 -37.61 -15.71
CA GLU A 528 -9.51 -38.68 -16.44
C GLU A 528 -8.38 -38.15 -17.34
N GLN A 529 -8.40 -36.87 -17.72
CA GLN A 529 -7.33 -36.24 -18.51
C GLN A 529 -6.09 -35.88 -17.67
N LEU A 530 -6.20 -35.83 -16.34
CA LEU A 530 -5.09 -35.57 -15.41
C LEU A 530 -4.29 -36.83 -15.08
N PHE A 531 -4.88 -38.01 -15.35
CA PHE A 531 -4.31 -39.33 -15.05
C PHE A 531 -3.75 -40.06 -16.29
N LYS A 532 -3.68 -39.39 -17.44
CA LYS A 532 -2.93 -39.81 -18.64
C LYS A 532 -1.69 -38.95 -18.78
#